data_AF-A0A7S1GZ87-F1
#
_entry.id   AF-A0A7S1GZ87-F1
#
_cell.length_a   1.000
_cell.length_b   1.000
_cell.length_c   1.000
_cell.angle_alpha   90.00
_cell.angle_beta   90.00
_cell.angle_gamma   90.00
#
_symmetry.space_group_name_H-M   'P 1'
#
loop_
_entity.id
_entity.type
_entity.pdbx_description
1 polymer ?
#
loop_
_entity_poly.entity_id
_entity_poly.type
_entity_poly.pdbx_seq_one_letter_code
_entity_poly.pdbx_strand_id
1 'polypeptide(L)'
;TEMDRFDDSGRLENKCCPGLVLDVSGGNTAERTKVWTFAKNDTPAQKWKFTAEGELECELNGMVLDVVEGTAASETNCHMFTKNGTPAQKWKMVPVEEATQVGGAFIVKPDEPPTEEEKKKKLFGIF
;
A
#
# COMPACT_ATOMS: atom_id res chain seq x y z
N THR A 1 5.69 16.75 -3.01
CA THR A 1 6.89 15.96 -3.39
C THR A 1 6.78 14.63 -2.70
N GLU A 2 7.39 13.56 -3.23
CA GLU A 2 7.14 12.14 -2.88
C GLU A 2 7.43 11.69 -1.42
N MET A 3 7.45 12.60 -0.45
CA MET A 3 7.70 12.33 0.97
C MET A 3 6.44 12.27 1.85
N ASP A 4 5.26 12.62 1.35
CA ASP A 4 4.04 12.72 2.19
C ASP A 4 3.45 11.38 2.69
N ARG A 5 4.16 10.24 2.51
CA ARG A 5 3.68 8.91 2.92
C ARG A 5 4.43 8.30 4.10
N PHE A 6 5.71 8.62 4.26
CA PHE A 6 6.49 8.24 5.43
C PHE A 6 6.64 9.46 6.34
N ASP A 7 6.57 9.28 7.65
CA ASP A 7 7.03 10.33 8.57
C ASP A 7 8.54 10.58 8.35
N ASP A 8 9.07 11.70 8.85
CA ASP A 8 10.51 12.06 8.73
C ASP A 8 11.47 11.01 9.31
N SER A 9 10.93 10.00 9.99
CA SER A 9 11.63 8.89 10.62
C SER A 9 11.38 7.54 9.93
N GLY A 10 10.80 7.53 8.74
CA GLY A 10 10.65 6.35 7.89
C GLY A 10 9.49 5.43 8.27
N ARG A 11 8.46 5.91 8.99
CA ARG A 11 7.28 5.10 9.33
C ARG A 11 6.12 5.40 8.42
N LEU A 12 5.42 4.37 7.98
CA LEU A 12 4.17 4.51 7.24
C LEU A 12 3.01 4.65 8.24
N GLU A 13 2.57 5.87 8.48
CA GLU A 13 1.51 6.18 9.45
C GLU A 13 0.11 6.05 8.82
N ASN A 14 -0.82 5.44 9.55
CA ASN A 14 -2.20 5.39 9.13
C ASN A 14 -2.84 6.77 9.24
N LYS A 15 -3.17 7.38 8.09
CA LYS A 15 -3.80 8.71 8.02
C LYS A 15 -5.11 8.83 8.83
N CYS A 16 -5.93 7.77 8.91
CA CYS A 16 -7.20 7.82 9.67
C CYS A 16 -7.03 7.49 11.15
N CYS A 17 -5.89 6.93 11.55
CA CYS A 17 -5.59 6.54 12.93
C CYS A 17 -4.19 7.05 13.33
N PRO A 18 -4.04 8.35 13.61
CA PRO A 18 -2.76 8.91 14.04
C PRO A 18 -2.17 8.15 15.24
N GLY A 19 -0.87 7.91 15.20
CA GLY A 19 -0.14 7.11 16.19
C GLY A 19 -0.09 5.60 15.90
N LEU A 20 -0.83 5.09 14.91
CA LEU A 20 -0.68 3.72 14.42
C LEU A 20 0.15 3.69 13.14
N VAL A 21 1.17 2.83 13.12
CA VAL A 21 2.13 2.70 12.01
C VAL A 21 2.23 1.25 11.52
N LEU A 22 2.67 1.06 10.28
CA LEU A 22 2.99 -0.26 9.74
C LEU A 22 4.11 -0.93 10.56
N ASP A 23 3.86 -2.14 11.03
CA ASP A 23 4.67 -2.84 12.03
C ASP A 23 4.83 -4.33 11.70
N VAL A 24 6.01 -4.87 11.97
CA VAL A 24 6.26 -6.32 11.94
C VAL A 24 5.81 -6.94 13.26
N SER A 25 4.82 -7.83 13.21
CA SER A 25 4.15 -8.38 14.40
C SER A 25 5.12 -8.91 15.45
N GLY A 26 5.14 -8.24 16.59
CA GLY A 26 5.96 -8.59 17.75
C GLY A 26 7.47 -8.41 17.53
N GLY A 27 7.89 -7.66 16.50
CA GLY A 27 9.29 -7.55 16.09
C GLY A 27 9.92 -8.89 15.73
N ASN A 28 9.11 -9.88 15.31
CA ASN A 28 9.59 -11.22 15.01
C ASN A 28 10.39 -11.25 13.71
N THR A 29 11.58 -11.85 13.76
CA THR A 29 12.52 -11.91 12.63
C THR A 29 12.33 -13.15 11.75
N ALA A 30 11.38 -14.02 12.07
CA ALA A 30 11.06 -15.18 11.25
C ALA A 30 10.41 -14.75 9.93
N GLU A 31 10.71 -15.47 8.84
CA GLU A 31 9.94 -15.37 7.61
C GLU A 31 8.47 -15.70 7.87
N ARG A 32 7.59 -15.17 7.02
CA ARG A 32 6.14 -15.32 7.12
C ARG A 32 5.53 -14.68 8.36
N THR A 33 6.30 -13.86 9.09
CA THR A 33 5.78 -13.02 10.17
C THR A 33 4.77 -12.03 9.60
N LYS A 34 3.63 -11.89 10.26
CA LYS A 34 2.56 -10.98 9.83
C LYS A 34 2.99 -9.52 9.93
N VAL A 35 2.52 -8.72 8.99
CA VAL A 35 2.60 -7.26 9.04
C VAL A 35 1.21 -6.71 9.40
N TRP A 36 1.17 -5.71 10.28
CA TRP A 36 -0.07 -5.13 10.80
C TRP A 36 0.14 -3.64 11.12
N THR A 37 -0.87 -2.99 11.69
CA THR A 37 -0.71 -1.67 12.29
C THR A 37 -0.56 -1.80 13.81
N PHE A 38 0.41 -1.11 14.39
CA PHE A 38 0.62 -1.08 15.84
C PHE A 38 0.92 0.33 16.34
N ALA A 39 0.74 0.56 17.64
CA ALA A 39 1.08 1.84 18.26
C ALA A 39 2.57 2.15 18.03
N LYS A 40 2.86 3.38 17.63
CA LYS A 40 4.24 3.86 17.45
C LYS A 40 5.05 3.61 18.72
N ASN A 41 6.14 2.86 18.59
CA ASN A 41 7.01 2.42 19.69
C ASN A 41 8.50 2.58 19.38
N ASP A 42 8.82 3.23 18.26
CA ASP A 42 10.18 3.58 17.83
C ASP A 42 11.17 2.43 17.60
N THR A 43 10.66 1.20 17.49
CA THR A 43 11.49 0.04 17.17
C THR A 43 11.83 -0.05 15.67
N PRO A 44 12.91 -0.76 15.29
CA PRO A 44 13.21 -1.04 13.87
C PRO A 44 12.10 -1.78 13.12
N ALA A 45 11.22 -2.50 13.84
CA ALA A 45 10.06 -3.20 13.27
C ALA A 45 9.02 -2.26 12.64
N GLN A 46 9.12 -0.95 12.90
CA GLN A 46 8.20 0.08 12.40
C GLN A 46 8.81 0.99 11.34
N LYS A 47 10.08 0.80 11.01
CA LYS A 47 10.81 1.66 10.08
C LYS A 47 10.99 0.95 8.76
N TRP A 48 10.58 1.61 7.70
CA TRP A 48 10.48 1.05 6.38
C TRP A 48 11.11 1.99 5.36
N LYS A 49 11.83 1.40 4.42
CA LYS A 49 12.40 2.09 3.28
C LYS A 49 11.68 1.61 2.02
N PHE A 50 11.15 2.55 1.25
CA PHE A 50 10.73 2.26 -0.11
C PHE A 50 11.96 2.32 -1.04
N THR A 51 12.33 1.20 -1.64
CA THR A 51 13.53 1.08 -2.49
C THR A 51 13.27 1.61 -3.90
N ALA A 52 14.34 1.84 -4.67
CA ALA A 52 14.23 2.24 -6.07
C ALA A 52 13.59 1.13 -6.94
N GLU A 53 13.77 -0.12 -6.51
CA GLU A 53 13.23 -1.32 -7.14
C GLU A 53 11.78 -1.60 -6.72
N GLY A 54 11.20 -0.79 -5.83
CA GLY A 54 9.79 -0.85 -5.43
C GLY A 54 9.47 -1.77 -4.25
N GLU A 55 10.45 -2.19 -3.46
CA GLU A 55 10.19 -2.94 -2.23
C GLU A 55 9.92 -2.03 -1.04
N LEU A 56 9.12 -2.51 -0.08
CA LEU A 56 9.04 -1.96 1.27
C LEU A 56 9.95 -2.78 2.19
N GLU A 57 11.16 -2.30 2.43
CA GLU A 57 12.20 -2.98 3.22
C GLU A 57 12.19 -2.53 4.68
N CYS A 58 12.12 -3.47 5.61
CA CYS A 58 12.10 -3.20 7.06
C CYS A 58 13.51 -3.07 7.64
N GLU A 59 13.76 -2.03 8.45
CA GLU A 59 15.05 -1.80 9.13
C GLU A 59 15.41 -2.93 10.11
N LEU A 60 14.40 -3.67 10.63
CA LEU A 60 14.60 -4.76 11.58
C LEU A 60 15.56 -5.84 11.08
N ASN A 61 15.46 -6.23 9.82
CA ASN A 61 16.19 -7.38 9.27
C ASN A 61 16.40 -7.35 7.75
N GLY A 62 16.00 -6.28 7.05
CA GLY A 62 16.14 -6.15 5.60
C GLY A 62 15.18 -7.03 4.78
N MET A 63 14.25 -7.75 5.42
CA MET A 63 13.15 -8.41 4.72
C MET A 63 12.14 -7.38 4.21
N VAL A 64 11.31 -7.80 3.26
CA VAL A 64 10.37 -6.94 2.55
C VAL A 64 8.92 -7.38 2.76
N LEU A 65 7.99 -6.44 2.57
CA LEU A 65 6.57 -6.74 2.49
C LEU A 65 6.27 -7.59 1.26
N ASP A 66 5.70 -8.78 1.47
CA ASP A 66 5.45 -9.78 0.46
C ASP A 66 3.99 -10.24 0.52
N VAL A 67 3.35 -10.38 -0.65
CA VAL A 67 2.01 -10.98 -0.78
C VAL A 67 2.12 -12.48 -0.60
N VAL A 68 1.38 -13.05 0.35
CA VAL A 68 1.46 -14.47 0.71
C VAL A 68 1.33 -15.37 -0.51
N GLU A 69 2.36 -16.23 -0.70
CA GLU A 69 2.49 -17.18 -1.82
C GLU A 69 2.47 -16.52 -3.22
N GLY A 70 2.69 -15.21 -3.33
CA GLY A 70 2.59 -14.47 -4.58
C GLY A 70 1.19 -14.50 -5.21
N THR A 71 0.16 -14.73 -4.41
CA THR A 71 -1.20 -14.92 -4.90
C THR A 71 -1.80 -13.58 -5.30
N ALA A 72 -2.01 -13.37 -6.60
CA ALA A 72 -2.66 -12.18 -7.15
C ALA A 72 -4.19 -12.24 -7.01
N ALA A 73 -4.68 -12.40 -5.77
CA ALA A 73 -6.09 -12.42 -5.43
C ALA A 73 -6.41 -11.42 -4.32
N SER A 74 -7.59 -10.82 -4.38
CA SER A 74 -8.13 -10.00 -3.29
C SER A 74 -8.15 -10.78 -1.97
N GLU A 75 -8.05 -10.06 -0.86
CA GLU A 75 -8.05 -10.64 0.50
C GLU A 75 -6.81 -11.47 0.86
N THR A 76 -5.84 -11.59 -0.04
CA THR A 76 -4.55 -12.21 0.27
C THR A 76 -3.78 -11.34 1.27
N ASN A 77 -3.36 -11.96 2.37
CA ASN A 77 -2.57 -11.28 3.39
C ASN A 77 -1.16 -10.94 2.90
N CYS A 78 -0.51 -10.03 3.64
CA CYS A 78 0.91 -9.74 3.49
C CYS A 78 1.71 -10.23 4.70
N HIS A 79 2.99 -10.54 4.48
CA HIS A 79 3.92 -10.99 5.50
C HIS A 79 5.35 -10.50 5.21
N MET A 80 6.26 -10.77 6.14
CA MET A 80 7.69 -10.57 5.93
C MET A 80 8.28 -11.73 5.14
N PHE A 81 9.06 -11.41 4.11
CA PHE A 81 9.80 -12.42 3.38
C PHE A 81 11.15 -11.91 2.91
N THR A 82 12.12 -12.83 2.75
CA THR A 82 13.42 -12.51 2.18
C THR A 82 13.25 -12.01 0.74
N LYS A 83 14.03 -10.99 0.36
CA LYS A 83 14.02 -10.45 -1.00
C LYS A 83 14.28 -11.56 -2.02
N ASN A 84 13.34 -11.77 -2.92
CA ASN A 84 13.41 -12.79 -3.97
C ASN A 84 13.16 -12.21 -5.37
N GLY A 85 12.93 -10.89 -5.48
CA GLY A 85 12.80 -10.18 -6.75
C GLY A 85 11.50 -10.43 -7.50
N THR A 86 10.55 -11.17 -6.92
CA THR A 86 9.27 -11.47 -7.54
C THR A 86 8.31 -10.27 -7.48
N PRO A 87 7.30 -10.20 -8.36
CA PRO A 87 6.27 -9.16 -8.30
C PRO A 87 5.51 -9.10 -6.96
N ALA A 88 5.47 -10.19 -6.20
CA ALA A 88 4.84 -10.25 -4.87
C ALA A 88 5.45 -9.26 -3.85
N GLN A 89 6.65 -8.75 -4.14
CA GLN A 89 7.42 -7.84 -3.29
C GLN A 89 7.47 -6.41 -3.83
N LYS A 90 6.78 -6.15 -4.95
CA LYS A 90 6.84 -4.88 -5.68
C LYS A 90 5.57 -4.08 -5.46
N TRP A 91 5.71 -2.93 -4.82
CA TRP A 91 4.61 -2.05 -4.45
C TRP A 91 4.69 -0.76 -5.23
N LYS A 92 3.53 -0.18 -5.54
CA LYS A 92 3.42 1.16 -6.13
C LYS A 92 2.67 2.06 -5.18
N MET A 93 3.30 3.17 -4.83
CA MET A 93 2.65 4.22 -4.05
C MET A 93 1.76 5.07 -4.96
N VAL A 94 0.44 4.83 -4.96
CA VAL A 94 -0.53 5.58 -5.75
C VAL A 94 -0.95 6.84 -4.98
N PRO A 95 -0.80 8.07 -5.53
CA PRO A 95 -1.28 9.26 -4.86
C PRO A 95 -2.79 9.19 -4.72
N VAL A 96 -3.28 9.51 -3.54
CA VAL A 96 -4.69 9.81 -3.37
C VAL A 96 -4.83 11.25 -3.88
N GLU A 97 -5.08 11.45 -5.18
CA GLU A 97 -5.66 12.73 -5.63
C GLU A 97 -6.87 12.98 -4.73
N GLU A 98 -6.90 14.12 -4.01
CA GLU A 98 -7.77 14.36 -2.85
C GLU A 98 -9.07 13.56 -2.95
N ALA A 99 -9.08 12.37 -2.32
CA ALA A 99 -10.16 11.44 -2.52
C ALA A 99 -11.39 12.11 -1.95
N THR A 100 -12.26 12.61 -2.83
CA THR A 100 -13.58 13.06 -2.48
C THR A 100 -14.22 11.94 -1.68
N GLN A 101 -14.32 12.13 -0.37
CA GLN A 101 -14.85 11.15 0.55
C GLN A 101 -16.34 10.99 0.26
N VAL A 102 -16.70 10.04 -0.59
CA VAL A 102 -18.06 9.54 -0.65
C VAL A 102 -18.11 8.25 0.16
N GLY A 103 -18.45 8.42 1.44
CA GLY A 103 -19.04 7.37 2.29
C GLY A 103 -18.27 6.06 2.39
N GLY A 104 -17.12 6.07 3.08
CA GLY A 104 -16.68 4.97 3.95
C GLY A 104 -16.81 3.53 3.44
N ALA A 105 -16.49 3.25 2.17
CA ALA A 105 -16.15 1.91 1.67
C ALA A 105 -15.63 2.05 0.24
N PHE A 106 -14.43 1.54 -0.04
CA PHE A 106 -13.92 1.43 -1.41
C PHE A 106 -14.64 0.28 -2.12
N ILE A 107 -15.73 0.55 -2.83
CA ILE A 107 -16.22 -0.32 -3.90
C ILE A 107 -15.78 0.32 -5.21
N VAL A 108 -14.80 -0.29 -5.89
CA VAL A 108 -14.55 0.01 -7.31
C VAL A 108 -15.78 -0.48 -8.06
N LYS A 109 -16.61 0.45 -8.55
CA LYS A 109 -17.68 0.07 -9.48
C LYS A 109 -17.02 -0.45 -10.76
N PRO A 110 -17.45 -1.60 -11.32
CA PRO A 110 -17.00 -2.00 -12.65
C PRO A 110 -17.39 -0.91 -13.65
N ASP A 111 -16.48 -0.57 -14.58
CA ASP A 111 -16.65 0.49 -15.57
C ASP A 111 -18.03 0.41 -16.24
N GLU A 112 -18.92 1.35 -15.91
CA GLU A 112 -20.21 1.45 -16.58
C GLU A 112 -19.99 1.93 -18.02
N PRO A 113 -20.62 1.30 -19.03
CA PRO A 113 -20.46 1.72 -20.41
C PRO A 113 -20.96 3.16 -20.60
N PRO A 114 -20.33 3.94 -21.50
CA PRO A 114 -20.63 5.35 -21.67
C PRO A 114 -22.11 5.57 -22.00
N THR A 115 -22.69 6.62 -21.43
CA THR A 115 -24.09 6.97 -21.65
C THR A 115 -24.34 7.34 -23.12
N GLU A 116 -25.59 7.21 -23.57
CA GLU A 116 -25.96 7.60 -24.95
C GLU A 116 -25.72 9.08 -25.24
N GLU A 117 -25.68 9.93 -24.21
CA GLU A 117 -25.34 11.34 -24.33
C GLU A 117 -23.84 11.55 -24.59
N GLU A 118 -22.98 10.78 -23.93
CA GLU A 118 -21.53 10.80 -24.14
C GLU A 118 -21.14 10.17 -25.48
N LYS A 119 -21.84 9.11 -25.90
CA LYS A 119 -21.70 8.57 -27.26
C LYS A 119 -22.05 9.62 -28.32
N LYS A 120 -23.10 10.42 -28.10
CA LYS A 120 -23.50 11.50 -29.01
C LYS A 120 -22.50 12.66 -29.03
N LYS A 121 -21.98 13.08 -27.88
CA LYS A 121 -20.92 14.12 -27.82
C LYS A 121 -19.66 13.70 -28.58
N LYS A 122 -19.25 12.43 -28.45
CA LYS A 122 -18.10 11.87 -29.17
C LYS A 122 -18.32 11.72 -30.67
N LEU A 123 -19.57 11.48 -31.09
CA LEU A 123 -19.94 11.31 -32.51
C LEU A 123 -20.11 12.64 -33.26
N PHE A 124 -20.45 13.73 -32.56
CA PHE A 124 -20.72 15.03 -33.18
C PHE A 124 -19.67 16.12 -32.92
N GLY A 125 -18.62 15.85 -32.12
CA GLY A 125 -17.41 16.68 -32.09
C GLY A 125 -17.60 18.14 -31.63
N ILE A 126 -18.55 18.39 -30.72
CA ILE A 126 -18.73 19.70 -30.10
C ILE A 126 -18.15 19.61 -28.68
N PHE A 127 -17.08 20.36 -28.43
CA PHE A 127 -16.45 20.48 -27.11
C PHE A 127 -17.37 21.22 -26.14
#